data_AF-A3ZLW1-F1
#
_entry.id   AF-A3ZLW1-F1
#
_cell.length_a   1.000
_cell.length_b   1.000
_cell.length_c   1.000
_cell.angle_alpha   90.00
_cell.angle_beta   90.00
_cell.angle_gamma   90.00
#
_symmetry.space_group_name_H-M   'P 1'
#
loop_
_entity.id
_entity.type
_entity.pdbx_description
1 polymer ?
#
loop_
_entity_poly.entity_id
_entity_poly.type
_entity_poly.pdbx_seq_one_letter_code
_entity_poly.pdbx_strand_id
1 'polypeptide(L)'
;MSERQPNDELAQLLKRMDQAELSAAEKAQLNALLQNDAEALDLFVRHQAIDAHLAWRFAATPGIDDPLAAIAAAENKTPALDPKSSRASSLQRHGWLLAIAALLVGLFIGFPLGLGVQSDSTQDVAIATLTSIGPGTKWSDPFGRALKIGAALEKGWINLDAGTIELTFSSGATVNIDGPASFAIDSPLRGFLNYGAVRVHAPESARDFAVGTASMEVVDLGTEFDLSVSQQSGAAEINVVDGLVDLYLSSAGRANRIQSLSAGESAAIDSSGEITSIQGGAADPRLLAHWRLDDSADSTNVVDSSPHQFDGKLNMSTSRRSRPGKAGQALELGADGFVDFSEHLSALTGASAFTLTAWVRNADDIVFSVSDGTAQQRIQFELEENWLYYGWQQGDRFDRISASVAPWQPDRWHQVAVSVSGGSVTLYRDGRALIEPKRMGGVINTRAIAPIQLQNPTSAYLGRVPSNHAQAEQFLGGELDDVQLYGRALDEVAIRYLFEHPGETLPHGPN
;
A
#
# COMPACT_ATOMS: atom_id res chain seq x y z
N MET A 1 -27.97 43.55 -3.53
CA MET A 1 -26.81 43.07 -2.73
C MET A 1 -26.86 41.56 -2.84
N SER A 2 -25.95 40.97 -3.62
CA SER A 2 -25.95 39.53 -3.88
C SER A 2 -25.28 38.84 -2.71
N GLU A 3 -25.98 37.92 -2.03
CA GLU A 3 -25.38 37.02 -1.05
C GLU A 3 -24.27 36.23 -1.74
N ARG A 4 -23.04 36.29 -1.21
CA ARG A 4 -21.93 35.47 -1.67
C ARG A 4 -22.17 34.03 -1.23
N GLN A 5 -21.89 33.07 -2.11
CA GLN A 5 -21.99 31.66 -1.78
C GLN A 5 -20.91 31.26 -0.76
N PRO A 6 -21.19 30.33 0.17
CA PRO A 6 -20.24 29.91 1.23
C PRO A 6 -18.86 29.46 0.70
N ASN A 7 -18.83 28.82 -0.47
CA ASN A 7 -17.59 28.32 -1.10
C ASN A 7 -16.68 29.46 -1.60
N ASP A 8 -17.22 30.62 -2.00
CA ASP A 8 -16.43 31.79 -2.42
C ASP A 8 -15.75 32.48 -1.22
N GLU A 9 -16.40 32.45 -0.06
CA GLU A 9 -15.88 33.06 1.16
C GLU A 9 -14.74 32.22 1.77
N LEU A 10 -14.91 30.89 1.78
CA LEU A 10 -13.85 29.96 2.18
C LEU A 10 -12.61 30.10 1.28
N ALA A 11 -12.78 30.15 -0.05
CA ALA A 11 -11.67 30.29 -0.99
C ALA A 11 -10.86 31.59 -0.77
N GLN A 12 -11.52 32.70 -0.42
CA GLN A 12 -10.84 33.97 -0.11
C GLN A 12 -10.06 33.91 1.21
N LEU A 13 -10.61 33.25 2.23
CA LEU A 13 -9.95 33.05 3.52
C LEU A 13 -8.74 32.12 3.40
N LEU A 14 -8.86 31.04 2.62
CA LEU A 14 -7.74 30.13 2.30
C LEU A 14 -6.61 30.86 1.57
N LYS A 15 -6.92 31.61 0.51
CA LYS A 15 -5.89 32.37 -0.23
C LYS A 15 -5.12 33.37 0.64
N ARG A 16 -5.79 34.00 1.61
CA ARG A 16 -5.14 34.94 2.55
C ARG A 16 -4.39 34.25 3.68
N MET A 17 -4.79 33.02 4.01
CA MET A 17 -4.02 32.15 4.90
C MET A 17 -2.66 31.83 4.29
N ASP A 18 -2.63 31.48 3.00
CA ASP A 18 -1.40 31.13 2.27
C ASP A 18 -0.40 32.29 2.20
N GLN A 19 -0.93 33.52 2.19
CA GLN A 19 -0.15 34.76 2.20
C GLN A 19 0.27 35.20 3.60
N ALA A 20 -0.12 34.45 4.65
CA ALA A 20 0.07 34.79 6.07
C ALA A 20 -0.58 36.13 6.51
N GLU A 21 -1.66 36.55 5.83
CA GLU A 21 -2.32 37.86 6.02
C GLU A 21 -3.69 37.77 6.75
N LEU A 22 -3.97 36.65 7.43
CA LEU A 22 -5.21 36.45 8.17
C LEU A 22 -5.27 37.30 9.45
N SER A 23 -6.27 38.18 9.56
CA SER A 23 -6.56 38.91 10.81
C SER A 23 -7.20 38.00 11.86
N ALA A 24 -7.23 38.43 13.12
CA ALA A 24 -7.85 37.65 14.21
C ALA A 24 -9.36 37.42 13.99
N ALA A 25 -10.06 38.37 13.38
CA ALA A 25 -11.49 38.24 13.07
C ALA A 25 -11.72 37.20 11.97
N GLU A 26 -10.87 37.17 10.96
CA GLU A 26 -10.97 36.23 9.84
C GLU A 26 -10.56 34.81 10.23
N LYS A 27 -9.62 34.65 11.19
CA LYS A 27 -9.32 33.34 11.78
C LYS A 27 -10.50 32.77 12.56
N ALA A 28 -11.22 33.62 13.31
CA ALA A 28 -12.43 33.21 14.00
C ALA A 28 -13.53 32.84 13.01
N GLN A 29 -13.65 33.58 11.90
CA GLN A 29 -14.60 33.29 10.83
C GLN A 29 -14.29 31.99 10.10
N LEU A 30 -13.03 31.74 9.77
CA LEU A 30 -12.57 30.47 9.19
C LEU A 30 -12.90 29.31 10.14
N ASN A 31 -12.54 29.41 11.41
CA ASN A 31 -12.87 28.37 12.39
C ASN A 31 -14.38 28.12 12.52
N ALA A 32 -15.21 29.17 12.45
CA ALA A 32 -16.66 29.02 12.49
C ALA A 32 -17.21 28.32 11.24
N LEU A 33 -16.63 28.56 10.06
CA LEU A 33 -16.98 27.84 8.83
C LEU A 33 -16.59 26.36 8.94
N LEU A 34 -15.37 26.07 9.38
CA LEU A 34 -14.86 24.69 9.52
C LEU A 34 -15.60 23.85 10.56
N GLN A 35 -16.18 24.49 11.60
CA GLN A 35 -16.92 23.78 12.64
C GLN A 35 -18.38 23.49 12.27
N ASN A 36 -18.97 24.28 11.38
CA ASN A 36 -20.40 24.21 11.07
C ASN A 36 -20.69 23.65 9.68
N ASP A 37 -19.67 23.48 8.83
CA ASP A 37 -19.81 23.01 7.45
C ASP A 37 -18.76 21.94 7.14
N ALA A 38 -19.24 20.71 6.91
CA ALA A 38 -18.40 19.55 6.60
C ALA A 38 -17.77 19.64 5.21
N GLU A 39 -18.41 20.31 4.25
CA GLU A 39 -17.86 20.56 2.91
C GLU A 39 -16.71 21.57 2.99
N ALA A 40 -16.86 22.60 3.83
CA ALA A 40 -15.79 23.56 4.11
C ALA A 40 -14.59 22.92 4.82
N LEU A 41 -14.84 21.99 5.73
CA LEU A 41 -13.79 21.22 6.41
C LEU A 41 -13.02 20.33 5.43
N ASP A 42 -13.72 19.63 4.52
CA ASP A 42 -13.08 18.80 3.49
C ASP A 42 -12.23 19.64 2.52
N LEU A 43 -12.77 20.75 2.02
CA LEU A 43 -12.02 21.69 1.16
C LEU A 43 -10.77 22.25 1.86
N PHE A 44 -10.87 22.59 3.14
CA PHE A 44 -9.74 23.05 3.94
C PHE A 44 -8.67 21.97 4.12
N VAL A 45 -9.07 20.71 4.37
CA VAL A 45 -8.14 19.58 4.49
C VAL A 45 -7.43 19.31 3.15
N ARG A 46 -8.15 19.36 2.03
CA ARG A 46 -7.57 19.27 0.68
C ARG A 46 -6.56 20.39 0.42
N HIS A 47 -6.90 21.63 0.79
CA HIS A 47 -6.04 22.80 0.64
C HIS A 47 -4.74 22.67 1.47
N GLN A 48 -4.84 22.27 2.75
CA GLN A 48 -3.67 22.03 3.61
C GLN A 48 -2.79 20.86 3.13
N ALA A 49 -3.37 19.85 2.49
CA ALA A 49 -2.62 18.72 1.93
C ALA A 49 -1.74 19.12 0.74
N ILE A 50 -2.08 20.19 0.02
CA ILE A 50 -1.28 20.75 -1.08
C ILE A 50 -0.06 21.51 -0.52
N ASP A 51 -0.23 22.31 0.54
CA ASP A 51 0.86 23.09 1.15
C ASP A 51 1.89 22.23 1.90
N ALA A 52 1.43 21.14 2.53
CA ALA A 52 2.32 20.15 3.14
C ALA A 52 3.24 19.48 2.10
N HIS A 53 2.84 19.44 0.82
CA HIS A 53 3.64 18.90 -0.27
C HIS A 53 4.76 19.83 -0.76
N LEU A 54 4.63 21.15 -0.57
CA LEU A 54 5.66 22.13 -0.95
C LEU A 54 6.74 22.29 0.13
N ALA A 55 6.38 22.21 1.41
CA ALA A 55 7.34 22.32 2.51
C ALA A 55 8.38 21.20 2.53
N TRP A 56 7.99 19.97 2.15
CA TRP A 56 8.90 18.82 2.12
C TRP A 56 9.88 18.83 0.94
N ARG A 57 9.49 19.41 -0.19
CA ARG A 57 10.34 19.47 -1.40
C ARG A 57 11.52 20.44 -1.26
N PHE A 58 11.49 21.33 -0.27
CA PHE A 58 12.62 22.21 0.10
C PHE A 58 13.37 21.78 1.37
N ALA A 59 12.82 20.86 2.18
CA ALA A 59 13.45 20.37 3.40
C ALA A 59 14.31 19.10 3.20
N ALA A 60 14.13 18.38 2.10
CA ALA A 60 14.86 17.14 1.80
C ALA A 60 15.85 17.30 0.64
N THR A 61 16.91 18.08 0.86
CA THR A 61 18.18 17.83 0.17
C THR A 61 19.34 17.91 1.17
N PRO A 62 19.83 16.76 1.67
CA PRO A 62 21.21 16.61 2.10
C PRO A 62 21.94 15.65 1.15
N GLY A 63 22.97 16.16 0.46
CA GLY A 63 23.66 15.51 -0.66
C GLY A 63 24.98 14.81 -0.32
N ILE A 64 25.81 14.65 -1.36
CA ILE A 64 27.25 14.32 -1.35
C ILE A 64 27.78 15.06 -2.59
N ASP A 65 28.66 16.06 -2.52
CA ASP A 65 30.08 15.93 -2.20
C ASP A 65 30.63 17.06 -1.29
N ASP A 66 31.58 16.65 -0.46
CA ASP A 66 32.35 17.36 0.57
C ASP A 66 33.15 18.58 0.05
N PRO A 67 33.20 19.68 0.83
CA PRO A 67 34.43 20.46 0.90
C PRO A 67 34.82 20.83 2.34
N LEU A 68 35.51 19.91 2.99
CA LEU A 68 36.68 20.12 3.85
C LEU A 68 37.78 20.90 3.07
N ALA A 69 37.44 22.07 2.53
CA ALA A 69 38.31 22.97 1.77
C ALA A 69 38.00 24.46 2.02
N ALA A 70 36.88 24.78 2.68
CA ALA A 70 36.50 26.19 2.96
C ALA A 70 36.95 26.71 4.35
N ILE A 71 37.52 25.88 5.22
CA ILE A 71 37.94 26.27 6.58
C ILE A 71 39.39 26.83 6.60
N ALA A 72 40.12 26.79 5.48
CA ALA A 72 41.51 27.28 5.40
C ALA A 72 41.66 28.71 4.86
N ALA A 73 40.57 29.45 4.61
CA ALA A 73 40.64 30.76 3.95
C ALA A 73 39.67 31.80 4.54
N ALA A 74 39.80 32.11 5.84
CA ALA A 74 39.40 33.40 6.41
C ALA A 74 39.93 33.56 7.85
N GLU A 75 41.24 33.44 8.03
CA GLU A 75 41.91 34.19 9.10
C GLU A 75 41.87 35.69 8.76
N ASN A 76 41.74 36.50 9.81
CA ASN A 76 41.97 37.96 9.88
C ASN A 76 40.81 38.90 9.51
N LYS A 77 40.04 39.33 10.53
CA LYS A 77 40.25 40.63 11.23
C LYS A 77 39.06 41.00 12.12
N THR A 78 39.28 41.00 13.43
CA THR A 78 38.69 41.98 14.34
C THR A 78 39.29 43.37 14.03
N PRO A 79 38.52 44.47 14.22
CA PRO A 79 38.57 45.14 15.51
C PRO A 79 37.20 45.64 16.02
N ALA A 80 37.09 45.68 17.36
CA ALA A 80 36.09 46.42 18.11
C ALA A 80 36.38 47.94 18.06
N LEU A 81 35.35 48.77 18.29
CA LEU A 81 35.36 49.98 19.14
C LEU A 81 33.93 50.59 19.23
N ASP A 82 33.46 50.82 20.47
CA ASP A 82 32.25 51.56 20.89
C ASP A 82 32.38 53.11 20.67
N PRO A 83 31.54 54.00 21.24
CA PRO A 83 30.12 54.30 20.97
C PRO A 83 29.88 55.83 20.74
N LYS A 84 28.67 56.27 20.28
CA LYS A 84 27.92 57.48 20.76
C LYS A 84 26.84 58.02 19.81
N SER A 85 25.70 58.34 20.43
CA SER A 85 24.75 59.46 20.16
C SER A 85 23.90 59.42 18.88
N SER A 86 22.64 59.87 18.81
CA SER A 86 21.62 60.26 19.81
C SER A 86 20.34 60.68 19.05
N ARG A 87 19.16 60.42 19.66
CA ARG A 87 17.83 61.08 19.45
C ARG A 87 17.12 60.82 18.10
N ALA A 88 15.81 60.62 17.99
CA ALA A 88 14.60 60.61 18.85
C ALA A 88 13.58 59.67 18.14
N SER A 89 12.51 59.10 18.69
CA SER A 89 11.59 59.49 19.76
C SER A 89 10.87 58.26 20.35
N SER A 90 10.72 58.26 21.67
CA SER A 90 9.74 57.51 22.46
C SER A 90 8.31 58.09 22.30
N LEU A 91 7.16 57.54 22.72
CA LEU A 91 6.77 56.49 23.67
C LEU A 91 5.23 56.31 23.52
N GLN A 92 4.68 55.10 23.56
CA GLN A 92 3.50 54.78 24.42
C GLN A 92 3.24 53.26 24.54
N ARG A 93 3.88 52.69 25.58
CA ARG A 93 3.35 51.81 26.64
C ARG A 93 2.32 50.70 26.32
N HIS A 94 2.86 49.48 26.24
CA HIS A 94 2.59 48.25 27.00
C HIS A 94 1.24 48.00 27.71
N GLY A 95 0.75 46.79 27.44
CA GLY A 95 -0.22 46.01 28.20
C GLY A 95 -1.21 45.37 27.22
N TRP A 96 -1.46 44.05 27.16
CA TRP A 96 -1.63 43.09 28.24
C TRP A 96 -1.12 41.72 27.77
N LEU A 97 -0.01 41.24 28.31
CA LEU A 97 0.41 39.84 28.25
C LEU A 97 1.11 39.58 29.58
N LEU A 98 0.47 38.78 30.45
CA LEU A 98 0.99 38.01 31.59
C LEU A 98 -0.11 37.85 32.66
N ALA A 99 -1.08 36.97 32.40
CA ALA A 99 -1.87 36.25 33.41
C ALA A 99 -2.78 35.22 32.71
N ILE A 100 -2.24 34.03 32.43
CA ILE A 100 -2.80 32.67 32.67
C ILE A 100 -1.61 31.71 32.44
N ALA A 101 -0.54 31.94 33.20
CA ALA A 101 0.56 30.98 33.42
C ALA A 101 0.72 30.71 34.94
N ALA A 102 -0.31 31.07 35.72
CA ALA A 102 -0.33 31.00 37.18
C ALA A 102 -1.49 30.14 37.73
N LEU A 103 -1.90 29.12 36.96
CA LEU A 103 -2.92 28.15 37.41
C LEU A 103 -2.58 26.72 36.96
N LEU A 104 -1.31 26.30 37.01
CA LEU A 104 -0.90 24.88 37.06
C LEU A 104 0.43 24.64 37.83
N VAL A 105 0.85 25.58 38.67
CA VAL A 105 2.04 25.42 39.57
C VAL A 105 1.63 25.39 41.06
N GLY A 106 0.32 25.36 41.34
CA GLY A 106 -0.24 25.38 42.70
C GLY A 106 -0.80 24.05 43.20
N LEU A 107 -0.31 22.90 42.71
CA LEU A 107 -0.72 21.60 43.24
C LEU A 107 0.46 20.64 43.42
N PHE A 108 1.58 21.12 43.95
CA PHE A 108 2.62 20.27 44.52
C PHE A 108 3.29 21.02 45.68
N ILE A 109 2.96 20.61 46.91
CA ILE A 109 3.88 20.31 48.03
C ILE A 109 3.15 20.45 49.38
N GLY A 110 3.11 19.33 50.12
CA GLY A 110 2.82 19.21 51.55
C GLY A 110 1.72 18.18 51.80
N PHE A 111 1.91 17.00 52.38
CA PHE A 111 2.93 16.40 53.27
C PHE A 111 2.38 14.96 53.61
N PRO A 112 3.07 13.98 54.24
CA PRO A 112 4.44 13.47 54.12
C PRO A 112 4.57 11.91 54.06
N LEU A 113 5.82 11.44 53.91
CA LEU A 113 6.47 10.24 54.47
C LEU A 113 5.79 8.85 54.37
N GLY A 114 6.47 7.93 53.67
CA GLY A 114 6.59 6.54 54.12
C GLY A 114 6.49 5.46 53.04
N LEU A 115 7.65 4.83 52.78
CA LEU A 115 7.84 3.45 52.28
C LEU A 115 7.90 3.24 50.76
N GLY A 116 9.08 2.79 50.31
CA GLY A 116 9.27 1.94 49.15
C GLY A 116 9.18 2.63 47.80
N VAL A 117 10.32 3.06 47.26
CA VAL A 117 10.52 2.99 45.80
C VAL A 117 10.52 1.51 45.47
N GLN A 118 9.32 0.97 45.25
CA GLN A 118 9.16 -0.29 44.57
C GLN A 118 9.59 0.01 43.14
N SER A 119 10.82 -0.38 42.84
CA SER A 119 11.25 -0.49 41.45
C SER A 119 10.17 -1.33 40.78
N ASP A 120 9.43 -0.76 39.85
CA ASP A 120 8.56 -1.54 38.98
C ASP A 120 9.51 -2.51 38.27
N SER A 121 9.56 -3.72 38.80
CA SER A 121 10.04 -4.88 38.11
C SER A 121 9.33 -4.88 36.77
N THR A 122 10.10 -4.84 35.67
CA THR A 122 9.65 -5.34 34.38
C THR A 122 8.92 -6.65 34.65
N GLN A 123 7.58 -6.64 34.61
CA GLN A 123 6.86 -7.89 34.63
C GLN A 123 7.27 -8.63 33.37
N ASP A 124 7.86 -9.81 33.54
CA ASP A 124 8.16 -10.73 32.47
C ASP A 124 6.83 -11.12 31.79
N VAL A 125 6.48 -10.40 30.72
CA VAL A 125 5.28 -10.68 29.95
C VAL A 125 5.58 -11.90 29.09
N ALA A 126 4.99 -13.04 29.45
CA ALA A 126 5.05 -14.27 28.67
C ALA A 126 4.62 -13.99 27.21
N ILE A 127 5.48 -14.30 26.26
CA ILE A 127 5.26 -14.04 24.83
C ILE A 127 4.52 -15.21 24.18
N ALA A 128 4.86 -16.44 24.56
CA ALA A 128 4.25 -17.66 24.07
C ALA A 128 4.02 -18.67 25.21
N THR A 129 3.18 -19.67 24.96
CA THR A 129 2.93 -20.80 25.86
C THR A 129 3.19 -22.10 25.12
N LEU A 130 3.92 -23.02 25.75
CA LEU A 130 4.10 -24.38 25.23
C LEU A 130 2.81 -25.18 25.40
N THR A 131 2.06 -25.44 24.34
CA THR A 131 0.75 -26.10 24.38
C THR A 131 0.81 -27.60 24.17
N SER A 132 1.80 -28.09 23.41
CA SER A 132 1.95 -29.53 23.14
C SER A 132 3.42 -29.95 23.09
N ILE A 133 3.68 -31.19 23.51
CA ILE A 133 4.98 -31.87 23.36
C ILE A 133 4.70 -33.27 22.80
N GLY A 134 5.26 -33.56 21.63
CA GLY A 134 5.16 -34.84 20.97
C GLY A 134 5.97 -35.95 21.66
N PRO A 135 5.69 -37.23 21.33
CA PRO A 135 6.46 -38.36 21.85
C PRO A 135 7.89 -38.34 21.32
N GLY A 136 8.86 -38.65 22.19
CA GLY A 136 10.27 -38.75 21.80
C GLY A 136 11.00 -37.42 21.69
N THR A 137 10.39 -36.31 22.13
CA THR A 137 11.01 -34.99 22.12
C THR A 137 12.30 -34.92 22.94
N LYS A 138 13.36 -34.39 22.33
CA LYS A 138 14.69 -34.20 22.93
C LYS A 138 15.11 -32.76 22.77
N TRP A 139 15.36 -32.09 23.89
CA TRP A 139 15.80 -30.69 23.92
C TRP A 139 17.33 -30.62 23.81
N SER A 140 17.82 -29.68 23.00
CA SER A 140 19.23 -29.33 22.92
C SER A 140 19.51 -28.20 23.92
N ASP A 141 19.56 -28.54 25.21
CA ASP A 141 19.86 -27.56 26.27
C ASP A 141 21.17 -27.89 26.98
N PRO A 142 22.18 -26.98 26.97
CA PRO A 142 23.37 -27.07 27.80
C PRO A 142 23.08 -27.07 29.32
N PHE A 143 21.90 -26.63 29.76
CA PHE A 143 21.51 -26.48 31.18
C PHE A 143 20.46 -27.50 31.67
N GLY A 144 20.01 -28.42 30.81
CA GLY A 144 19.20 -29.59 31.19
C GLY A 144 17.75 -29.32 31.62
N ARG A 145 17.14 -28.17 31.26
CA ARG A 145 15.78 -27.85 31.66
C ARG A 145 14.77 -28.26 30.58
N ALA A 146 14.15 -29.42 30.76
CA ALA A 146 13.01 -29.82 29.93
C ALA A 146 11.81 -28.89 30.19
N LEU A 147 11.33 -28.21 29.14
CA LEU A 147 10.10 -27.42 29.22
C LEU A 147 8.89 -28.36 29.42
N LYS A 148 7.87 -27.85 30.12
CA LYS A 148 6.63 -28.58 30.39
C LYS A 148 5.47 -27.91 29.66
N ILE A 149 4.47 -28.69 29.29
CA ILE A 149 3.21 -28.16 28.77
C ILE A 149 2.63 -27.15 29.76
N GLY A 150 2.15 -26.03 29.25
CA GLY A 150 1.66 -24.87 30.00
C GLY A 150 2.77 -23.92 30.47
N ALA A 151 4.04 -24.17 30.13
CA ALA A 151 5.12 -23.23 30.43
C ALA A 151 4.92 -21.92 29.66
N ALA A 152 4.90 -20.82 30.40
CA ALA A 152 5.04 -19.47 29.87
C ALA A 152 6.49 -19.26 29.39
N LEU A 153 6.65 -18.82 28.15
CA LEU A 153 7.92 -18.62 27.48
C LEU A 153 8.11 -17.14 27.15
N GLU A 154 9.30 -16.65 27.46
CA GLU A 154 9.77 -15.29 27.14
C GLU A 154 10.54 -15.29 25.82
N LYS A 155 11.08 -14.13 25.47
CA LYS A 155 11.99 -13.98 24.34
C LYS A 155 13.21 -14.89 24.52
N GLY A 156 13.52 -15.71 23.52
CA GLY A 156 14.66 -16.62 23.59
C GLY A 156 14.62 -17.76 22.59
N TRP A 157 15.67 -18.58 22.61
CA TRP A 157 15.83 -19.71 21.70
C TRP A 157 15.28 -21.00 22.28
N ILE A 158 14.64 -21.77 21.41
CA ILE A 158 14.25 -23.15 21.63
C ILE A 158 15.04 -24.00 20.64
N ASN A 159 15.82 -24.93 21.17
CA ASN A 159 16.59 -25.88 20.37
C ASN A 159 16.08 -27.29 20.63
N LEU A 160 15.71 -27.97 19.54
CA LEU A 160 15.13 -29.30 19.55
C LEU A 160 16.07 -30.22 18.77
N ASP A 161 16.55 -31.29 19.40
CA ASP A 161 17.34 -32.32 18.72
C ASP A 161 16.44 -33.31 17.97
N ALA A 162 15.23 -33.57 18.51
CA ALA A 162 14.24 -34.47 17.92
C ALA A 162 12.83 -34.24 18.50
N GLY A 163 11.80 -34.69 17.79
CA GLY A 163 10.40 -34.64 18.19
C GLY A 163 9.68 -33.38 17.72
N THR A 164 8.46 -33.17 18.21
CA THR A 164 7.60 -32.06 17.80
C THR A 164 7.12 -31.30 19.03
N ILE A 165 6.96 -29.98 18.92
CA ILE A 165 6.31 -29.16 19.94
C ILE A 165 5.34 -28.17 19.29
N GLU A 166 4.34 -27.73 20.04
CA GLU A 166 3.44 -26.66 19.62
C GLU A 166 3.54 -25.49 20.59
N LEU A 167 3.69 -24.29 20.03
CA LEU A 167 3.67 -23.03 20.76
C LEU A 167 2.42 -22.26 20.36
N THR A 168 1.74 -21.67 21.34
CA THR A 168 0.71 -20.65 21.10
C THR A 168 1.23 -19.31 21.57
N PHE A 169 1.38 -18.36 20.65
CA PHE A 169 1.79 -16.99 20.94
C PHE A 169 0.65 -16.21 21.58
N SER A 170 0.97 -15.17 22.33
CA SER A 170 -0.03 -14.29 22.96
C SER A 170 -0.90 -13.52 21.94
N SER A 171 -0.47 -13.43 20.68
CA SER A 171 -1.29 -12.97 19.55
C SER A 171 -2.40 -13.95 19.14
N GLY A 172 -2.27 -15.22 19.50
CA GLY A 172 -3.14 -16.32 19.07
C GLY A 172 -2.57 -17.16 17.92
N ALA A 173 -1.43 -16.79 17.34
CA ALA A 173 -0.77 -17.63 16.33
C ALA A 173 -0.27 -18.93 16.97
N THR A 174 -0.47 -20.05 16.29
CA THR A 174 0.10 -21.35 16.69
C THR A 174 1.25 -21.71 15.76
N VAL A 175 2.35 -22.19 16.36
CA VAL A 175 3.55 -22.61 15.64
C VAL A 175 3.90 -24.03 16.08
N ASN A 176 3.75 -24.97 15.15
CA ASN A 176 4.23 -26.34 15.29
C ASN A 176 5.67 -26.41 14.81
N ILE A 177 6.57 -26.99 15.60
CA ILE A 177 8.01 -27.04 15.33
C ILE A 177 8.46 -28.50 15.35
N ASP A 178 9.07 -28.94 14.24
CA ASP A 178 9.59 -30.30 14.07
C ASP A 178 11.13 -30.32 14.14
N GLY A 179 11.65 -31.09 15.10
CA GLY A 179 13.08 -31.25 15.35
C GLY A 179 13.75 -32.23 14.38
N PRO A 180 15.03 -32.01 14.02
CA PRO A 180 15.96 -31.04 14.60
C PRO A 180 15.71 -29.59 14.16
N ALA A 181 15.58 -28.68 15.12
CA ALA A 181 15.21 -27.29 14.86
C ALA A 181 15.81 -26.31 15.87
N SER A 182 16.01 -25.07 15.41
CA SER A 182 16.41 -23.93 16.24
C SER A 182 15.52 -22.75 15.91
N PHE A 183 14.62 -22.42 16.84
CA PHE A 183 13.58 -21.42 16.67
C PHE A 183 13.60 -20.42 17.84
N ALA A 184 13.57 -19.13 17.55
CA ALA A 184 13.50 -18.09 18.56
C ALA A 184 12.10 -17.49 18.65
N ILE A 185 11.67 -17.24 19.88
CA ILE A 185 10.52 -16.38 20.19
C ILE A 185 11.07 -14.95 20.30
N ASP A 186 10.60 -14.03 19.44
CA ASP A 186 11.09 -12.65 19.40
C ASP A 186 10.11 -11.67 20.04
N SER A 187 8.84 -11.74 19.64
CA SER A 187 7.75 -10.88 20.10
C SER A 187 6.40 -11.60 19.96
N PRO A 188 5.28 -11.05 20.47
CA PRO A 188 3.96 -11.66 20.29
C PRO A 188 3.55 -11.94 18.83
N LEU A 189 4.09 -11.18 17.88
CA LEU A 189 3.81 -11.30 16.45
C LEU A 189 5.03 -11.75 15.64
N ARG A 190 6.08 -12.27 16.29
CA ARG A 190 7.31 -12.63 15.57
C ARG A 190 8.05 -13.81 16.18
N GLY A 191 8.41 -14.75 15.31
CA GLY A 191 9.40 -15.78 15.56
C GLY A 191 10.57 -15.69 14.59
N PHE A 192 11.65 -16.41 14.87
CA PHE A 192 12.79 -16.54 13.96
C PHE A 192 13.21 -18.00 13.83
N LEU A 193 13.21 -18.54 12.62
CA LEU A 193 13.67 -19.89 12.32
C LEU A 193 15.10 -19.85 11.77
N ASN A 194 16.03 -20.40 12.53
CA ASN A 194 17.42 -20.53 12.08
C ASN A 194 17.60 -21.77 11.20
N TYR A 195 17.06 -22.92 11.62
CA TYR A 195 16.95 -24.14 10.82
C TYR A 195 15.86 -25.05 11.40
N GLY A 196 15.36 -25.99 10.61
CA GLY A 196 14.30 -26.93 10.98
C GLY A 196 13.04 -26.71 10.14
N ALA A 197 11.93 -27.32 10.55
CA ALA A 197 10.63 -27.15 9.90
C ALA A 197 9.61 -26.62 10.90
N VAL A 198 8.79 -25.68 10.44
CA VAL A 198 7.68 -25.12 11.20
C VAL A 198 6.42 -25.07 10.36
N ARG A 199 5.28 -25.27 11.01
CA ARG A 199 3.95 -24.96 10.48
C ARG A 199 3.33 -23.86 11.31
N VAL A 200 2.90 -22.81 10.64
CA VAL A 200 2.26 -21.64 11.27
C VAL A 200 0.78 -21.62 10.89
N HIS A 201 -0.05 -21.34 11.88
CA HIS A 201 -1.45 -21.01 11.68
C HIS A 201 -1.75 -19.71 12.45
N ALA A 202 -2.00 -18.62 11.71
CA ALA A 202 -2.38 -17.35 12.32
C ALA A 202 -3.88 -17.07 12.07
N PRO A 203 -4.73 -17.14 13.11
CA PRO A 203 -6.11 -16.67 12.98
C PRO A 203 -6.14 -15.16 12.77
N GLU A 204 -7.31 -14.60 12.43
CA GLU A 204 -7.47 -13.16 12.16
C GLU A 204 -6.95 -12.25 13.31
N SER A 205 -7.06 -12.70 14.57
CA SER A 205 -6.53 -11.98 15.74
C SER A 205 -5.00 -11.89 15.78
N ALA A 206 -4.31 -12.74 15.03
CA ALA A 206 -2.86 -12.86 14.94
C ALA A 206 -2.33 -12.50 13.53
N ARG A 207 -3.12 -11.77 12.73
CA ARG A 207 -2.71 -11.27 11.42
C ARG A 207 -1.38 -10.48 11.53
N ASP A 208 -0.56 -10.58 10.49
CA ASP A 208 0.81 -10.05 10.41
C ASP A 208 1.83 -10.76 11.32
N PHE A 209 1.54 -12.01 11.74
CA PHE A 209 2.54 -12.85 12.40
C PHE A 209 3.70 -13.14 11.43
N ALA A 210 4.92 -12.83 11.85
CA ALA A 210 6.10 -12.94 11.01
C ALA A 210 7.04 -14.06 11.49
N VAL A 211 7.57 -14.84 10.55
CA VAL A 211 8.69 -15.75 10.79
C VAL A 211 9.90 -15.29 9.99
N GLY A 212 10.90 -14.78 10.70
CA GLY A 212 12.19 -14.42 10.11
C GLY A 212 13.07 -15.64 9.89
N THR A 213 13.91 -15.58 8.87
CA THR A 213 15.03 -16.49 8.61
C THR A 213 16.26 -15.64 8.26
N ALA A 214 17.42 -16.27 8.03
CA ALA A 214 18.61 -15.54 7.62
C ALA A 214 18.48 -14.87 6.24
N SER A 215 17.66 -15.44 5.33
CA SER A 215 17.54 -15.01 3.93
C SER A 215 16.25 -14.25 3.63
N MET A 216 15.20 -14.44 4.43
CA MET A 216 13.89 -13.83 4.21
C MET A 216 13.07 -13.66 5.49
N GLU A 217 12.07 -12.79 5.45
CA GLU A 217 11.00 -12.73 6.45
C GLU A 217 9.66 -13.09 5.80
N VAL A 218 8.96 -14.03 6.40
CA VAL A 218 7.66 -14.54 5.95
C VAL A 218 6.59 -13.89 6.81
N VAL A 219 5.63 -13.16 6.22
CA VAL A 219 4.56 -12.48 6.96
C VAL A 219 3.21 -13.12 6.60
N ASP A 220 2.55 -13.63 7.64
CA ASP A 220 1.23 -14.25 7.58
C ASP A 220 0.12 -13.21 7.45
N LEU A 221 -0.81 -13.40 6.51
CA LEU A 221 -1.95 -12.50 6.28
C LEU A 221 -3.31 -13.10 6.69
N GLY A 222 -3.31 -14.10 7.58
CA GLY A 222 -4.49 -14.85 8.02
C GLY A 222 -4.54 -16.24 7.39
N THR A 223 -3.47 -17.01 7.54
CA THR A 223 -3.06 -18.08 6.64
C THR A 223 -2.53 -19.29 7.43
N GLU A 224 -2.43 -20.43 6.75
CA GLU A 224 -1.67 -21.59 7.17
C GLU A 224 -0.54 -21.83 6.18
N PHE A 225 0.71 -21.91 6.67
CA PHE A 225 1.86 -22.19 5.82
C PHE A 225 2.90 -23.06 6.52
N ASP A 226 3.64 -23.81 5.70
CA ASP A 226 4.80 -24.59 6.10
C ASP A 226 6.07 -23.86 5.68
N LEU A 227 7.04 -23.74 6.58
CA LEU A 227 8.35 -23.17 6.31
C LEU A 227 9.43 -24.13 6.81
N SER A 228 10.39 -24.45 5.95
CA SER A 228 11.57 -25.23 6.33
C SER A 228 12.85 -24.52 5.94
N VAL A 229 13.89 -24.65 6.76
CA VAL A 229 15.22 -24.11 6.51
C VAL A 229 16.26 -25.20 6.74
N SER A 230 17.05 -25.49 5.71
CA SER A 230 18.10 -26.52 5.75
C SER A 230 19.25 -26.11 6.67
N GLN A 231 19.59 -26.97 7.62
CA GLN A 231 20.72 -26.75 8.54
C GLN A 231 22.07 -26.72 7.82
N GLN A 232 22.23 -27.44 6.70
CA GLN A 232 23.50 -27.54 5.97
C GLN A 232 23.69 -26.42 4.96
N SER A 233 22.64 -26.05 4.22
CA SER A 233 22.73 -25.11 3.10
C SER A 233 22.19 -23.72 3.44
N GLY A 234 21.32 -23.58 4.44
CA GLY A 234 20.57 -22.35 4.70
C GLY A 234 19.49 -22.04 3.67
N ALA A 235 19.25 -22.93 2.69
CA ALA A 235 18.14 -22.81 1.77
C ALA A 235 16.81 -22.98 2.51
N ALA A 236 15.82 -22.18 2.12
CA ALA A 236 14.50 -22.19 2.69
C ALA A 236 13.45 -22.62 1.66
N GLU A 237 12.47 -23.40 2.10
CA GLU A 237 11.31 -23.76 1.29
C GLU A 237 10.05 -23.36 2.05
N ILE A 238 9.15 -22.67 1.36
CA ILE A 238 7.84 -22.30 1.88
C ILE A 238 6.74 -22.93 1.01
N ASN A 239 5.70 -23.41 1.67
CA ASN A 239 4.48 -23.89 1.03
C ASN A 239 3.25 -23.28 1.72
N VAL A 240 2.41 -22.58 0.95
CA VAL A 240 1.19 -21.96 1.48
C VAL A 240 0.05 -22.95 1.39
N VAL A 241 -0.50 -23.34 2.53
CA VAL A 241 -1.56 -24.34 2.63
C VAL A 241 -2.92 -23.70 2.35
N ASP A 242 -3.22 -22.59 3.04
CA ASP A 242 -4.46 -21.85 2.90
C ASP A 242 -4.21 -20.37 3.21
N GLY A 243 -4.77 -19.45 2.43
CA GLY A 243 -4.56 -18.01 2.58
C GLY A 243 -3.48 -17.41 1.68
N LEU A 244 -2.81 -16.37 2.18
CA LEU A 244 -1.83 -15.54 1.44
C LEU A 244 -0.65 -15.18 2.35
N VAL A 245 0.56 -15.35 1.84
CA VAL A 245 1.82 -15.03 2.52
C VAL A 245 2.61 -14.01 1.71
N ASP A 246 3.30 -13.09 2.41
CA ASP A 246 4.32 -12.25 1.81
C ASP A 246 5.73 -12.67 2.24
N LEU A 247 6.63 -12.77 1.26
CA LEU A 247 8.06 -12.99 1.46
C LEU A 247 8.81 -11.68 1.27
N TYR A 248 9.41 -11.18 2.34
CA TYR A 248 10.32 -10.05 2.32
C TYR A 248 11.74 -10.58 2.18
N LEU A 249 12.25 -10.53 0.96
CA LEU A 249 13.58 -11.06 0.62
C LEU A 249 14.65 -10.02 0.92
N SER A 250 15.67 -10.44 1.68
CA SER A 250 16.82 -9.60 2.01
C SER A 250 18.04 -10.08 1.19
N SER A 251 18.22 -9.51 -0.01
CA SER A 251 19.41 -9.79 -0.83
C SER A 251 20.46 -8.70 -0.65
N ALA A 252 21.72 -9.10 -0.41
CA ALA A 252 22.83 -8.17 -0.17
C ALA A 252 22.99 -7.16 -1.33
N GLY A 253 22.67 -5.89 -1.07
CA GLY A 253 22.88 -4.78 -2.01
C GLY A 253 21.75 -4.50 -3.00
N ARG A 254 20.56 -5.13 -2.86
CA ARG A 254 19.35 -4.79 -3.65
C ARG A 254 18.21 -4.35 -2.73
N ALA A 255 17.30 -3.53 -3.25
CA ALA A 255 16.09 -3.12 -2.54
C ALA A 255 15.28 -4.35 -2.10
N ASN A 256 14.68 -4.30 -0.91
CA ASN A 256 13.77 -5.34 -0.41
C ASN A 256 12.72 -5.67 -1.47
N ARG A 257 12.71 -6.92 -1.94
CA ARG A 257 11.68 -7.42 -2.86
C ARG A 257 10.63 -8.15 -2.04
N ILE A 258 9.37 -7.81 -2.29
CA ILE A 258 8.23 -8.52 -1.74
C ILE A 258 7.73 -9.50 -2.80
N GLN A 259 7.66 -10.79 -2.46
CA GLN A 259 7.00 -11.81 -3.28
C GLN A 259 5.85 -12.40 -2.49
N SER A 260 4.64 -12.33 -3.05
CA SER A 260 3.48 -12.93 -2.42
C SER A 260 3.25 -14.35 -2.94
N LEU A 261 2.75 -15.23 -2.08
CA LEU A 261 2.35 -16.59 -2.39
C LEU A 261 0.96 -16.86 -1.84
N SER A 262 0.12 -17.51 -2.63
CA SER A 262 -1.27 -17.84 -2.38
C SER A 262 -1.42 -19.32 -2.03
N ALA A 263 -2.58 -19.72 -1.51
CA ALA A 263 -2.90 -21.12 -1.25
C ALA A 263 -2.55 -22.03 -2.44
N GLY A 264 -1.79 -23.09 -2.16
CA GLY A 264 -1.29 -24.04 -3.15
C GLY A 264 0.05 -23.64 -3.78
N GLU A 265 0.52 -22.39 -3.60
CA GLU A 265 1.81 -21.93 -4.09
C GLU A 265 2.95 -22.27 -3.12
N SER A 266 4.12 -22.56 -3.67
CA SER A 266 5.35 -22.84 -2.92
C SER A 266 6.51 -22.08 -3.54
N ALA A 267 7.51 -21.71 -2.74
CA ALA A 267 8.75 -21.14 -3.25
C ALA A 267 9.98 -21.75 -2.57
N ALA A 268 11.06 -21.88 -3.34
CA ALA A 268 12.37 -22.24 -2.85
C ALA A 268 13.30 -21.03 -2.91
N ILE A 269 13.96 -20.72 -1.80
CA ILE A 269 14.83 -19.56 -1.61
C ILE A 269 16.21 -20.06 -1.22
N ASP A 270 17.26 -19.59 -1.89
CA ASP A 270 18.62 -19.94 -1.51
C ASP A 270 19.10 -19.14 -0.28
N SER A 271 20.29 -19.48 0.21
CA SER A 271 20.88 -18.80 1.39
C SER A 271 21.20 -17.32 1.17
N SER A 272 21.15 -16.82 -0.08
CA SER A 272 21.40 -15.42 -0.42
C SER A 272 20.13 -14.57 -0.47
N GLY A 273 18.96 -15.21 -0.27
CA GLY A 273 17.66 -14.55 -0.38
C GLY A 273 17.14 -14.47 -1.81
N GLU A 274 17.69 -15.25 -2.75
CA GLU A 274 17.18 -15.34 -4.12
C GLU A 274 16.16 -16.49 -4.25
N ILE A 275 15.02 -16.21 -4.88
CA ILE A 275 14.04 -17.23 -5.23
C ILE A 275 14.59 -18.06 -6.39
N THR A 276 14.76 -19.36 -6.16
CA THR A 276 15.25 -20.32 -7.15
C THR A 276 14.12 -21.01 -7.91
N SER A 277 12.93 -21.14 -7.30
CA SER A 277 11.73 -21.63 -7.97
C SER A 277 10.45 -21.20 -7.26
N ILE A 278 9.35 -21.11 -8.00
CA ILE A 278 7.98 -20.99 -7.48
C ILE A 278 7.16 -22.09 -8.17
N GLN A 279 6.36 -22.83 -7.41
CA GLN A 279 5.48 -23.90 -7.88
C GLN A 279 4.06 -23.65 -7.39
N GLY A 280 3.05 -24.26 -8.03
CA GLY A 280 1.70 -24.35 -7.44
C GLY A 280 0.74 -23.17 -7.68
N GLY A 281 1.09 -22.19 -8.50
CA GLY A 281 0.09 -21.29 -9.09
C GLY A 281 -0.77 -22.06 -10.10
N ALA A 282 -2.08 -21.79 -10.15
CA ALA A 282 -3.01 -22.44 -11.08
C ALA A 282 -2.42 -22.54 -12.51
N ALA A 283 -2.64 -23.68 -13.15
CA ALA A 283 -1.99 -24.09 -14.40
C ALA A 283 -2.23 -23.20 -15.64
N ASP A 284 -3.08 -22.17 -15.59
CA ASP A 284 -3.06 -20.96 -16.43
C ASP A 284 -4.20 -20.01 -15.97
N PRO A 285 -4.00 -18.67 -15.96
CA PRO A 285 -4.46 -17.92 -17.12
C PRO A 285 -3.45 -16.84 -17.54
N ARG A 286 -2.71 -17.17 -18.59
CA ARG A 286 -1.74 -16.35 -19.31
C ARG A 286 -2.29 -15.08 -19.89
N LEU A 287 -3.60 -14.96 -19.95
CA LEU A 287 -4.37 -13.84 -20.43
C LEU A 287 -5.81 -14.22 -20.06
N LEU A 288 -6.49 -13.39 -19.28
CA LEU A 288 -7.91 -13.58 -18.99
C LEU A 288 -8.76 -13.01 -20.13
N ALA A 289 -8.40 -11.82 -20.61
CA ALA A 289 -9.12 -11.13 -21.66
C ALA A 289 -8.18 -10.24 -22.47
N HIS A 290 -8.46 -10.10 -23.76
CA HIS A 290 -7.86 -9.12 -24.67
C HIS A 290 -8.94 -8.44 -25.50
N TRP A 291 -9.35 -7.24 -25.09
CA TRP A 291 -10.23 -6.40 -25.88
C TRP A 291 -9.39 -5.48 -26.76
N ARG A 292 -9.28 -5.84 -28.04
CA ARG A 292 -8.64 -4.99 -29.06
C ARG A 292 -9.45 -3.74 -29.40
N LEU A 293 -10.76 -3.76 -29.13
CA LEU A 293 -11.68 -2.66 -29.42
C LEU A 293 -11.82 -2.33 -30.92
N ASP A 294 -11.52 -3.32 -31.77
CA ASP A 294 -11.63 -3.32 -33.23
C ASP A 294 -13.05 -3.60 -33.78
N ASP A 295 -14.03 -3.73 -32.89
CA ASP A 295 -15.39 -4.14 -33.28
C ASP A 295 -16.07 -3.12 -34.21
N SER A 296 -17.04 -3.62 -34.98
CA SER A 296 -17.89 -2.75 -35.81
C SER A 296 -18.54 -1.65 -34.99
N ALA A 297 -18.57 -0.43 -35.54
CA ALA A 297 -19.13 0.74 -34.89
C ALA A 297 -20.57 0.52 -34.40
N ASP A 298 -21.37 -0.27 -35.12
CA ASP A 298 -22.79 -0.53 -34.81
C ASP A 298 -23.00 -1.64 -33.76
N SER A 299 -21.95 -2.36 -33.37
CA SER A 299 -22.04 -3.43 -32.37
C SER A 299 -22.17 -2.85 -30.96
N THR A 300 -22.89 -3.52 -30.08
CA THR A 300 -22.80 -3.32 -28.62
C THR A 300 -21.98 -4.41 -27.94
N ASN A 301 -21.55 -5.45 -28.67
CA ASN A 301 -20.59 -6.42 -28.17
C ASN A 301 -19.17 -5.84 -28.25
N VAL A 302 -18.39 -6.06 -27.20
CA VAL A 302 -16.96 -5.78 -27.12
C VAL A 302 -16.27 -7.13 -27.08
N VAL A 303 -15.74 -7.58 -28.21
CA VAL A 303 -15.28 -8.96 -28.36
C VAL A 303 -13.94 -9.16 -27.66
N ASP A 304 -13.86 -10.20 -26.84
CA ASP A 304 -12.59 -10.72 -26.34
C ASP A 304 -11.88 -11.48 -27.48
N SER A 305 -10.69 -11.00 -27.84
CA SER A 305 -9.82 -11.60 -28.85
C SER A 305 -9.01 -12.79 -28.32
N SER A 306 -9.09 -13.07 -27.02
CA SER A 306 -8.51 -14.27 -26.41
C SER A 306 -9.39 -15.50 -26.64
N PRO A 307 -8.88 -16.73 -26.42
CA PRO A 307 -9.69 -17.95 -26.46
C PRO A 307 -10.74 -18.08 -25.35
N HIS A 308 -10.80 -17.14 -24.39
CA HIS A 308 -11.52 -17.28 -23.13
C HIS A 308 -12.92 -16.63 -23.12
N GLN A 309 -13.30 -15.92 -24.19
CA GLN A 309 -14.65 -15.36 -24.40
C GLN A 309 -15.11 -14.42 -23.28
N PHE A 310 -14.20 -13.57 -22.77
CA PHE A 310 -14.51 -12.50 -21.81
C PHE A 310 -15.21 -11.31 -22.49
N ASP A 311 -16.25 -11.56 -23.27
CA ASP A 311 -16.94 -10.52 -24.03
C ASP A 311 -17.57 -9.47 -23.10
N GLY A 312 -17.44 -8.20 -23.49
CA GLY A 312 -18.08 -7.08 -22.80
C GLY A 312 -19.32 -6.57 -23.54
N LYS A 313 -20.18 -5.84 -22.83
CA LYS A 313 -21.33 -5.13 -23.39
C LYS A 313 -21.11 -3.63 -23.27
N LEU A 314 -21.04 -2.97 -24.42
CA LEU A 314 -20.92 -1.52 -24.52
C LEU A 314 -22.24 -0.83 -24.15
N ASN A 315 -22.18 0.08 -23.20
CA ASN A 315 -23.30 0.91 -22.75
C ASN A 315 -23.09 2.36 -23.21
N MET A 316 -23.41 2.67 -24.47
CA MET A 316 -23.49 4.04 -25.01
C MET A 316 -24.16 4.04 -26.40
N SER A 317 -24.32 5.23 -27.01
CA SER A 317 -24.72 5.34 -28.42
C SER A 317 -23.60 4.91 -29.37
N THR A 318 -23.85 3.92 -30.22
CA THR A 318 -22.89 3.28 -31.15
C THR A 318 -22.39 4.19 -32.28
N SER A 319 -23.09 5.28 -32.59
CA SER A 319 -22.80 6.19 -33.73
C SER A 319 -21.44 6.91 -33.68
N ARG A 320 -20.73 6.89 -32.54
CA ARG A 320 -19.44 7.57 -32.33
C ARG A 320 -18.32 6.63 -31.87
N ARG A 321 -18.54 5.31 -31.94
CA ARG A 321 -17.74 4.28 -31.26
C ARG A 321 -16.30 4.14 -31.75
N SER A 322 -16.10 4.05 -33.07
CA SER A 322 -14.85 3.55 -33.65
C SER A 322 -13.99 4.69 -34.23
N ARG A 323 -12.76 4.82 -33.75
CA ARG A 323 -11.75 5.79 -34.20
C ARG A 323 -10.46 5.06 -34.57
N PRO A 324 -9.56 5.63 -35.39
CA PRO A 324 -8.20 5.11 -35.53
C PRO A 324 -7.49 5.06 -34.15
N GLY A 325 -7.13 3.85 -33.72
CA GLY A 325 -6.53 3.60 -32.43
C GLY A 325 -5.00 3.66 -32.42
N LYS A 326 -4.41 3.28 -31.30
CA LYS A 326 -3.00 2.93 -31.20
C LYS A 326 -2.68 1.67 -32.01
N ALA A 327 -3.55 0.65 -31.95
CA ALA A 327 -3.47 -0.57 -32.74
C ALA A 327 -4.85 -0.90 -33.30
N GLY A 328 -5.03 -0.78 -34.61
CA GLY A 328 -6.35 -0.98 -35.21
C GLY A 328 -7.30 0.19 -34.95
N GLN A 329 -8.44 -0.08 -34.33
CA GLN A 329 -9.44 0.90 -33.92
C GLN A 329 -9.51 1.04 -32.40
N ALA A 330 -9.92 2.21 -31.93
CA ALA A 330 -10.17 2.53 -30.55
C ALA A 330 -11.66 2.77 -30.28
N LEU A 331 -12.04 2.59 -29.03
CA LEU A 331 -13.35 2.90 -28.49
C LEU A 331 -13.37 4.31 -27.90
N GLU A 332 -14.17 5.21 -28.48
CA GLU A 332 -14.53 6.50 -27.88
C GLU A 332 -15.69 6.30 -26.91
N LEU A 333 -15.47 6.55 -25.61
CA LEU A 333 -16.50 6.37 -24.59
C LEU A 333 -17.39 7.61 -24.40
N GLY A 334 -16.97 8.79 -24.87
CA GLY A 334 -17.71 10.03 -24.58
C GLY A 334 -17.83 10.27 -23.07
N ALA A 335 -18.83 11.03 -22.61
CA ALA A 335 -18.91 11.43 -21.19
C ALA A 335 -19.43 10.34 -20.24
N ASP A 336 -20.16 9.35 -20.75
CA ASP A 336 -20.93 8.38 -19.97
C ASP A 336 -20.86 6.93 -20.49
N GLY A 337 -20.05 6.68 -21.52
CA GLY A 337 -19.88 5.33 -22.07
C GLY A 337 -18.98 4.46 -21.23
N PHE A 338 -19.30 3.16 -21.20
CA PHE A 338 -18.51 2.15 -20.49
C PHE A 338 -18.75 0.75 -21.06
N VAL A 339 -17.87 -0.19 -20.72
CA VAL A 339 -18.01 -1.61 -21.05
C VAL A 339 -18.34 -2.40 -19.79
N ASP A 340 -19.42 -3.18 -19.83
CA ASP A 340 -19.85 -4.10 -18.78
C ASP A 340 -19.44 -5.53 -19.10
N PHE A 341 -18.60 -6.12 -18.25
CA PHE A 341 -18.19 -7.52 -18.34
C PHE A 341 -18.50 -8.28 -17.04
N SER A 342 -19.52 -7.84 -16.30
CA SER A 342 -19.92 -8.39 -15.00
C SER A 342 -20.29 -9.88 -15.06
N GLU A 343 -20.66 -10.40 -16.23
CA GLU A 343 -20.92 -11.84 -16.46
C GLU A 343 -19.66 -12.71 -16.19
N HIS A 344 -18.46 -12.12 -16.20
CA HIS A 344 -17.18 -12.81 -16.00
C HIS A 344 -16.60 -12.68 -14.59
N LEU A 345 -17.36 -12.12 -13.63
CA LEU A 345 -16.90 -11.91 -12.25
C LEU A 345 -16.33 -13.17 -11.59
N SER A 346 -16.94 -14.33 -11.82
CA SER A 346 -16.48 -15.60 -11.23
C SER A 346 -15.05 -15.98 -11.61
N ALA A 347 -14.62 -15.63 -12.82
CA ALA A 347 -13.26 -15.90 -13.29
C ALA A 347 -12.26 -14.82 -12.81
N LEU A 348 -12.70 -13.56 -12.71
CA LEU A 348 -11.92 -12.46 -12.12
C LEU A 348 -11.62 -12.69 -10.64
N THR A 349 -12.63 -13.10 -9.86
CA THR A 349 -12.49 -13.34 -8.42
C THR A 349 -11.81 -14.66 -8.10
N GLY A 350 -11.44 -15.47 -9.10
CA GLY A 350 -10.60 -16.65 -8.92
C GLY A 350 -9.10 -16.35 -8.84
N ALA A 351 -8.67 -15.12 -9.12
CA ALA A 351 -7.26 -14.75 -9.19
C ALA A 351 -6.79 -13.95 -7.96
N SER A 352 -5.75 -14.44 -7.28
CA SER A 352 -5.07 -13.78 -6.15
C SER A 352 -4.14 -12.63 -6.56
N ALA A 353 -3.78 -12.59 -7.83
CA ALA A 353 -3.03 -11.52 -8.46
C ALA A 353 -3.64 -11.18 -9.82
N PHE A 354 -3.49 -9.93 -10.27
CA PHE A 354 -3.93 -9.55 -11.59
C PHE A 354 -3.08 -8.43 -12.18
N THR A 355 -3.18 -8.26 -13.49
CA THR A 355 -2.69 -7.08 -14.20
C THR A 355 -3.73 -6.60 -15.19
N LEU A 356 -3.99 -5.31 -15.20
CA LEU A 356 -4.72 -4.65 -16.27
C LEU A 356 -3.76 -3.70 -16.99
N THR A 357 -3.75 -3.73 -18.31
CA THR A 357 -3.13 -2.70 -19.15
C THR A 357 -4.13 -2.18 -20.18
N ALA A 358 -4.03 -0.90 -20.50
CA ALA A 358 -4.85 -0.24 -21.50
C ALA A 358 -4.04 0.87 -22.18
N TRP A 359 -4.35 1.14 -23.44
CA TRP A 359 -4.00 2.40 -24.07
C TRP A 359 -5.13 3.41 -23.88
N VAL A 360 -4.77 4.63 -23.49
CA VAL A 360 -5.70 5.73 -23.25
C VAL A 360 -5.29 6.98 -24.04
N ARG A 361 -6.29 7.74 -24.50
CA ARG A 361 -6.09 9.07 -25.11
C ARG A 361 -7.23 9.98 -24.72
N ASN A 362 -6.91 11.23 -24.35
CA ASN A 362 -7.89 12.24 -23.92
C ASN A 362 -8.85 11.73 -22.82
N ALA A 363 -8.38 10.81 -22.00
CA ALA A 363 -9.11 10.18 -20.91
C ALA A 363 -8.78 10.88 -19.58
N ASP A 364 -9.70 10.80 -18.63
CA ASP A 364 -9.59 11.32 -17.27
C ASP A 364 -10.52 10.50 -16.37
N ASP A 365 -10.10 10.10 -15.17
CA ASP A 365 -10.86 9.29 -14.20
C ASP A 365 -10.78 7.74 -14.41
N ILE A 366 -11.90 7.00 -14.33
CA ILE A 366 -11.92 5.54 -14.08
C ILE A 366 -11.60 4.69 -15.31
N VAL A 367 -10.45 4.01 -15.34
CA VAL A 367 -10.12 3.04 -16.40
C VAL A 367 -10.82 1.69 -16.16
N PHE A 368 -10.78 1.20 -14.93
CA PHE A 368 -11.29 -0.13 -14.56
C PHE A 368 -11.84 -0.12 -13.14
N SER A 369 -12.93 -0.85 -12.91
CA SER A 369 -13.42 -1.09 -11.56
C SER A 369 -14.08 -2.46 -11.40
N VAL A 370 -14.06 -2.98 -10.18
CA VAL A 370 -14.89 -4.12 -9.74
C VAL A 370 -15.50 -3.75 -8.40
N SER A 371 -16.80 -3.93 -8.23
CA SER A 371 -17.49 -3.63 -6.97
C SER A 371 -18.74 -4.45 -6.72
N ASP A 372 -19.30 -4.34 -5.52
CA ASP A 372 -20.64 -4.84 -5.16
C ASP A 372 -21.79 -3.94 -5.68
N GLY A 373 -21.47 -2.95 -6.53
CA GLY A 373 -22.42 -1.94 -7.01
C GLY A 373 -22.52 -0.73 -6.07
N THR A 374 -21.81 -0.75 -4.93
CA THR A 374 -21.80 0.33 -3.95
C THR A 374 -20.37 0.84 -3.71
N ALA A 375 -20.25 1.85 -2.85
CA ALA A 375 -18.96 2.32 -2.38
C ALA A 375 -18.30 1.37 -1.38
N GLN A 376 -19.01 0.37 -0.83
CA GLN A 376 -18.58 -0.41 0.35
C GLN A 376 -17.60 -1.55 0.01
N GLN A 377 -17.68 -2.12 -1.19
CA GLN A 377 -16.75 -3.17 -1.64
C GLN A 377 -16.32 -2.84 -3.06
N ARG A 378 -15.10 -2.33 -3.24
CA ARG A 378 -14.62 -1.98 -4.57
C ARG A 378 -13.11 -1.94 -4.71
N ILE A 379 -12.64 -2.14 -5.94
CA ILE A 379 -11.32 -1.75 -6.43
C ILE A 379 -11.50 -0.85 -7.65
N GLN A 380 -10.56 0.07 -7.87
CA GLN A 380 -10.54 0.92 -9.06
C GLN A 380 -9.13 1.25 -9.50
N PHE A 381 -8.96 1.36 -10.82
CA PHE A 381 -7.77 1.93 -11.46
C PHE A 381 -8.20 3.19 -12.20
N GLU A 382 -7.57 4.31 -11.86
CA GLU A 382 -7.95 5.63 -12.34
C GLU A 382 -6.72 6.48 -12.65
N LEU A 383 -6.93 7.51 -13.46
CA LEU A 383 -5.92 8.49 -13.82
C LEU A 383 -6.49 9.89 -13.65
N GLU A 384 -5.68 10.83 -13.16
CA GLU A 384 -6.04 12.24 -13.08
C GLU A 384 -4.87 13.07 -13.62
N GLU A 385 -5.09 14.32 -14.01
CA GLU A 385 -4.13 15.33 -14.51
C GLU A 385 -2.62 14.95 -14.52
N ASN A 386 -2.03 14.64 -13.36
CA ASN A 386 -0.61 14.29 -13.20
C ASN A 386 -0.39 13.01 -12.35
N TRP A 387 -1.37 12.13 -12.27
CA TRP A 387 -1.38 10.98 -11.37
C TRP A 387 -2.00 9.73 -11.97
N LEU A 388 -1.50 8.58 -11.53
CA LEU A 388 -2.17 7.29 -11.62
C LEU A 388 -2.50 6.81 -10.21
N TYR A 389 -3.67 6.18 -10.05
CA TYR A 389 -4.10 5.64 -8.77
C TYR A 389 -4.63 4.23 -8.90
N TYR A 390 -4.34 3.42 -7.88
CA TYR A 390 -5.07 2.20 -7.60
C TYR A 390 -5.74 2.34 -6.24
N GLY A 391 -7.07 2.30 -6.22
CA GLY A 391 -7.88 2.45 -5.04
C GLY A 391 -8.60 1.17 -4.66
N TRP A 392 -8.85 0.98 -3.37
CA TRP A 392 -9.66 -0.11 -2.84
C TRP A 392 -10.46 0.31 -1.61
N GLN A 393 -11.53 -0.42 -1.34
CA GLN A 393 -12.41 -0.16 -0.21
C GLN A 393 -13.10 -1.44 0.26
N GLN A 394 -13.09 -1.64 1.57
CA GLN A 394 -13.82 -2.68 2.29
C GLN A 394 -14.48 -2.03 3.51
N GLY A 395 -15.78 -1.77 3.42
CA GLY A 395 -16.52 -0.96 4.38
C GLY A 395 -16.46 0.54 4.06
N ASP A 396 -16.50 1.37 5.10
CA ASP A 396 -16.70 2.83 4.94
C ASP A 396 -15.47 3.60 4.48
N ARG A 397 -14.33 2.94 4.28
CA ARG A 397 -13.06 3.61 4.02
C ARG A 397 -12.43 3.24 2.68
N PHE A 398 -12.19 4.26 1.88
CA PHE A 398 -11.39 4.20 0.66
C PHE A 398 -9.91 4.43 0.98
N ASP A 399 -9.06 3.54 0.48
CA ASP A 399 -7.61 3.68 0.49
C ASP A 399 -7.09 3.64 -0.94
N ARG A 400 -5.95 4.29 -1.19
CA ARG A 400 -5.33 4.25 -2.52
C ARG A 400 -3.82 4.34 -2.48
N ILE A 401 -3.21 3.86 -3.56
CA ILE A 401 -1.82 4.07 -3.92
C ILE A 401 -1.79 5.03 -5.10
N SER A 402 -0.93 6.05 -5.04
CA SER A 402 -0.78 7.04 -6.11
C SER A 402 0.65 7.14 -6.62
N ALA A 403 0.81 7.33 -7.93
CA ALA A 403 2.10 7.62 -8.55
C ALA A 403 2.00 8.89 -9.38
N SER A 404 2.94 9.83 -9.18
CA SER A 404 3.00 11.03 -9.99
C SER A 404 3.56 10.69 -11.37
N VAL A 405 2.97 11.29 -12.39
CA VAL A 405 3.36 11.12 -13.78
C VAL A 405 3.49 12.49 -14.46
N ALA A 406 4.19 12.54 -15.58
CA ALA A 406 4.22 13.76 -16.39
C ALA A 406 2.81 14.14 -16.87
N PRO A 407 2.50 15.41 -17.16
CA PRO A 407 1.18 15.79 -17.66
C PRO A 407 0.76 14.95 -18.87
N TRP A 408 -0.52 14.58 -18.93
CA TRP A 408 -1.11 13.90 -20.09
C TRP A 408 -1.06 14.82 -21.30
N GLN A 409 -0.48 14.36 -22.41
CA GLN A 409 -0.38 15.17 -23.62
C GLN A 409 -1.69 15.03 -24.40
N PRO A 410 -2.37 16.15 -24.76
CA PRO A 410 -3.57 16.09 -25.58
C PRO A 410 -3.32 15.34 -26.89
N ASP A 411 -4.30 14.53 -27.29
CA ASP A 411 -4.30 13.74 -28.52
C ASP A 411 -3.15 12.71 -28.65
N ARG A 412 -2.45 12.43 -27.55
CA ARG A 412 -1.40 11.41 -27.49
C ARG A 412 -1.88 10.16 -26.77
N TRP A 413 -1.66 9.02 -27.41
CA TRP A 413 -1.82 7.71 -26.79
C TRP A 413 -0.74 7.46 -25.72
N HIS A 414 -1.18 7.06 -24.54
CA HIS A 414 -0.34 6.59 -23.44
C HIS A 414 -0.75 5.19 -23.02
N GLN A 415 0.21 4.33 -22.70
CA GLN A 415 -0.09 3.06 -22.07
C GLN A 415 -0.13 3.27 -20.55
N VAL A 416 -1.19 2.79 -19.91
CA VAL A 416 -1.34 2.74 -18.47
C VAL A 416 -1.51 1.29 -18.03
N ALA A 417 -0.92 0.91 -16.91
CA ALA A 417 -1.14 -0.42 -16.35
C ALA A 417 -1.04 -0.45 -14.84
N VAL A 418 -1.67 -1.44 -14.25
CA VAL A 418 -1.57 -1.76 -12.82
C VAL A 418 -1.40 -3.27 -12.66
N SER A 419 -0.43 -3.66 -11.84
CA SER A 419 -0.24 -5.05 -11.39
C SER A 419 -0.40 -5.12 -9.88
N VAL A 420 -1.24 -6.05 -9.41
CA VAL A 420 -1.51 -6.27 -7.99
C VAL A 420 -1.24 -7.71 -7.64
N SER A 421 -0.44 -7.92 -6.60
CA SER A 421 -0.13 -9.24 -6.04
C SER A 421 0.15 -9.12 -4.55
N GLY A 422 -0.54 -9.93 -3.75
CA GLY A 422 -0.50 -9.97 -2.28
C GLY A 422 -0.29 -8.62 -1.57
N GLY A 423 -1.08 -7.62 -1.93
CA GLY A 423 -1.06 -6.32 -1.27
C GLY A 423 0.02 -5.35 -1.74
N SER A 424 0.85 -5.77 -2.70
CA SER A 424 1.74 -4.90 -3.47
C SER A 424 1.06 -4.45 -4.76
N VAL A 425 1.26 -3.18 -5.11
CA VAL A 425 0.75 -2.57 -6.35
C VAL A 425 1.94 -1.98 -7.09
N THR A 426 2.07 -2.31 -8.37
CA THR A 426 2.97 -1.61 -9.29
C THR A 426 2.13 -0.89 -10.32
N LEU A 427 2.29 0.43 -10.39
CA LEU A 427 1.69 1.28 -11.42
C LEU A 427 2.71 1.49 -12.53
N TYR A 428 2.24 1.48 -13.77
CA TYR A 428 3.08 1.65 -14.94
C TYR A 428 2.56 2.74 -15.85
N ARG A 429 3.49 3.45 -16.49
CA ARG A 429 3.20 4.36 -17.60
C ARG A 429 4.20 4.14 -18.73
N ASP A 430 3.69 4.01 -19.94
CA ASP A 430 4.48 3.91 -21.18
C ASP A 430 5.61 2.85 -21.09
N GLY A 431 5.26 1.64 -20.63
CA GLY A 431 6.21 0.52 -20.53
C GLY A 431 7.16 0.56 -19.32
N ARG A 432 6.99 1.47 -18.36
CA ARG A 432 7.90 1.63 -17.21
C ARG A 432 7.19 1.58 -15.88
N ALA A 433 7.78 0.90 -14.90
CA ALA A 433 7.28 0.92 -13.53
C ALA A 433 7.50 2.31 -12.92
N LEU A 434 6.48 2.83 -12.25
CA LEU A 434 6.57 4.09 -11.51
C LEU A 434 7.15 3.81 -10.12
N ILE A 435 8.24 4.50 -9.82
CA ILE A 435 9.00 4.34 -8.57
C ILE A 435 8.25 5.04 -7.43
N GLU A 436 8.20 4.39 -6.25
CA GLU A 436 7.64 4.91 -5.00
C GLU A 436 6.19 5.41 -5.09
N PRO A 437 5.22 4.54 -5.41
CA PRO A 437 3.84 4.98 -5.38
C PRO A 437 3.44 5.19 -3.90
N LYS A 438 3.04 6.41 -3.55
CA LYS A 438 2.74 6.83 -2.17
C LYS A 438 1.39 6.26 -1.75
N ARG A 439 1.34 5.59 -0.60
CA ARG A 439 0.07 5.17 0.03
C ARG A 439 -0.60 6.39 0.67
N MET A 440 -1.85 6.64 0.32
CA MET A 440 -2.68 7.72 0.88
C MET A 440 -3.90 7.11 1.57
N GLY A 441 -4.00 7.30 2.89
CA GLY A 441 -5.09 6.80 3.75
C GLY A 441 -4.76 6.99 5.24
N GLY A 442 -5.75 7.34 6.08
CA GLY A 442 -5.59 7.72 7.50
C GLY A 442 -5.11 6.65 8.49
N VAL A 443 -4.72 5.47 8.01
CA VAL A 443 -4.05 4.39 8.76
C VAL A 443 -2.94 3.90 7.84
N ILE A 444 -1.71 4.13 8.28
CA ILE A 444 -0.53 3.44 7.78
C ILE A 444 -0.80 1.95 8.02
N ASN A 445 -0.98 1.12 6.96
CA ASN A 445 -0.99 -0.37 6.94
C ASN A 445 -2.19 -1.10 6.27
N THR A 446 -3.15 -0.44 5.60
CA THR A 446 -4.10 -1.23 4.77
C THR A 446 -3.40 -1.74 3.52
N ARG A 447 -3.49 -3.05 3.26
CA ARG A 447 -2.91 -3.71 2.08
C ARG A 447 -3.87 -3.53 0.90
N ALA A 448 -3.32 -3.26 -0.29
CA ALA A 448 -4.11 -3.27 -1.51
C ALA A 448 -4.77 -4.63 -1.70
N ILE A 449 -5.93 -4.65 -2.35
CA ILE A 449 -6.67 -5.89 -2.56
C ILE A 449 -6.80 -6.19 -4.05
N ALA A 450 -6.84 -7.47 -4.39
CA ALA A 450 -7.17 -8.01 -5.70
C ALA A 450 -8.67 -8.40 -5.77
N PRO A 451 -9.23 -8.68 -6.96
CA PRO A 451 -10.65 -9.04 -7.10
C PRO A 451 -11.12 -10.19 -6.19
N ILE A 452 -10.29 -11.21 -5.95
CA ILE A 452 -10.63 -12.36 -5.06
C ILE A 452 -10.97 -11.94 -3.62
N GLN A 453 -10.46 -10.78 -3.18
CA GLN A 453 -10.67 -10.29 -1.81
C GLN A 453 -11.92 -9.41 -1.67
N LEU A 454 -12.65 -9.15 -2.75
CA LEU A 454 -13.92 -8.42 -2.70
C LEU A 454 -15.04 -9.32 -2.19
N GLN A 455 -15.90 -8.79 -1.31
CA GLN A 455 -17.06 -9.51 -0.84
C GLN A 455 -18.25 -9.30 -1.79
N ASN A 456 -18.79 -10.39 -2.33
CA ASN A 456 -19.98 -10.40 -3.18
C ASN A 456 -19.97 -9.36 -4.32
N PRO A 457 -18.91 -9.25 -5.14
CA PRO A 457 -18.91 -8.30 -6.24
C PRO A 457 -20.03 -8.63 -7.23
N THR A 458 -20.71 -7.59 -7.71
CA THR A 458 -21.85 -7.69 -8.64
C THR A 458 -21.58 -6.97 -9.95
N SER A 459 -20.52 -6.17 -10.01
CA SER A 459 -20.20 -5.37 -11.18
C SER A 459 -18.71 -5.33 -11.50
N ALA A 460 -18.39 -5.36 -12.80
CA ALA A 460 -17.05 -5.16 -13.32
C ALA A 460 -17.10 -4.37 -14.64
N TYR A 461 -16.37 -3.25 -14.69
CA TYR A 461 -16.48 -2.28 -15.78
C TYR A 461 -15.12 -1.80 -16.30
N LEU A 462 -15.06 -1.53 -17.60
CA LEU A 462 -14.06 -0.62 -18.18
C LEU A 462 -14.74 0.73 -18.34
N GLY A 463 -14.13 1.78 -17.81
CA GLY A 463 -14.60 3.14 -18.03
C GLY A 463 -15.64 3.67 -17.04
N ARG A 464 -16.00 2.92 -15.97
CA ARG A 464 -17.00 3.35 -14.99
C ARG A 464 -16.77 2.81 -13.59
N VAL A 465 -17.16 3.56 -12.57
CA VAL A 465 -17.46 3.04 -11.22
C VAL A 465 -18.90 3.42 -10.84
N PRO A 466 -19.74 2.46 -10.37
CA PRO A 466 -21.16 2.71 -10.12
C PRO A 466 -21.43 3.59 -8.91
N SER A 467 -20.50 3.64 -7.95
CA SER A 467 -20.65 4.46 -6.75
C SER A 467 -19.30 4.70 -6.11
N ASN A 468 -18.98 5.97 -5.90
CA ASN A 468 -17.79 6.38 -5.17
C ASN A 468 -18.08 6.76 -3.72
N HIS A 469 -17.05 7.19 -3.00
CA HIS A 469 -17.18 7.60 -1.58
C HIS A 469 -18.19 8.74 -1.36
N ALA A 470 -18.47 9.55 -2.39
CA ALA A 470 -19.49 10.59 -2.39
C ALA A 470 -20.85 10.10 -2.96
N GLN A 471 -21.02 8.79 -3.13
CA GLN A 471 -22.19 8.14 -3.74
C GLN A 471 -22.50 8.61 -5.16
N ALA A 472 -21.48 9.06 -5.90
CA ALA A 472 -21.59 9.48 -7.29
C ALA A 472 -21.02 8.43 -8.23
N GLU A 473 -21.54 8.40 -9.47
CA GLU A 473 -20.95 7.64 -10.56
C GLU A 473 -19.77 8.42 -11.15
N GLN A 474 -18.75 7.70 -11.64
CA GLN A 474 -17.63 8.29 -12.39
C GLN A 474 -17.38 7.50 -13.67
N PHE A 475 -16.89 8.19 -14.69
CA PHE A 475 -16.66 7.66 -16.04
C PHE A 475 -15.32 8.15 -16.58
N LEU A 476 -14.66 7.35 -17.42
CA LEU A 476 -13.33 7.66 -17.97
C LEU A 476 -13.26 8.84 -18.93
N GLY A 477 -14.35 9.14 -19.64
CA GLY A 477 -14.21 9.99 -20.82
C GLY A 477 -13.36 9.36 -21.93
N GLY A 478 -13.07 10.17 -22.95
CA GLY A 478 -11.99 9.92 -23.90
C GLY A 478 -12.06 8.60 -24.67
N GLU A 479 -10.87 8.07 -24.95
CA GLU A 479 -10.68 6.90 -25.81
C GLU A 479 -9.86 5.80 -25.13
N LEU A 480 -10.28 4.55 -25.35
CA LEU A 480 -9.60 3.32 -24.94
C LEU A 480 -9.19 2.49 -26.16
N ASP A 481 -8.04 1.83 -26.05
CA ASP A 481 -7.56 0.86 -27.03
C ASP A 481 -6.77 -0.26 -26.33
N ASP A 482 -6.71 -1.44 -26.96
CA ASP A 482 -5.87 -2.58 -26.60
C ASP A 482 -5.81 -2.85 -25.08
N VAL A 483 -6.97 -3.20 -24.52
CA VAL A 483 -7.12 -3.51 -23.10
C VAL A 483 -6.86 -4.99 -22.88
N GLN A 484 -5.92 -5.31 -21.97
CA GLN A 484 -5.59 -6.68 -21.62
C GLN A 484 -5.65 -6.89 -20.11
N LEU A 485 -6.22 -8.03 -19.73
CA LEU A 485 -6.36 -8.46 -18.35
C LEU A 485 -5.65 -9.80 -18.17
N TYR A 486 -4.81 -9.91 -17.15
CA TYR A 486 -4.04 -11.10 -16.81
C TYR A 486 -4.37 -11.54 -15.39
N GLY A 487 -4.50 -12.85 -15.14
CA GLY A 487 -4.69 -13.41 -13.80
C GLY A 487 -3.38 -13.58 -13.01
N ARG A 488 -2.42 -12.68 -13.24
CA ARG A 488 -1.14 -12.60 -12.53
C ARG A 488 -0.62 -11.17 -12.53
N ALA A 489 0.28 -10.85 -11.60
CA ALA A 489 1.07 -9.63 -11.69
C ALA A 489 2.16 -9.77 -12.77
N LEU A 490 2.17 -8.85 -13.73
CA LEU A 490 3.23 -8.71 -14.73
C LEU A 490 4.35 -7.83 -14.18
N ASP A 491 5.57 -8.10 -14.62
CA ASP A 491 6.74 -7.28 -14.33
C ASP A 491 6.95 -6.20 -15.40
N GLU A 492 7.90 -5.30 -15.18
CA GLU A 492 8.22 -4.24 -16.13
C GLU A 492 8.64 -4.78 -17.50
N VAL A 493 9.31 -5.93 -17.57
CA VAL A 493 9.75 -6.51 -18.84
C VAL A 493 8.54 -6.89 -19.70
N ALA A 494 7.56 -7.55 -19.10
CA ALA A 494 6.31 -7.89 -19.75
C ALA A 494 5.50 -6.64 -20.13
N ILE A 495 5.37 -5.66 -19.24
CA ILE A 495 4.65 -4.41 -19.53
C ILE A 495 5.33 -3.62 -20.66
N ARG A 496 6.67 -3.56 -20.68
CA ARG A 496 7.44 -2.94 -21.77
C ARG A 496 7.26 -3.66 -23.10
N TYR A 497 7.18 -5.00 -23.10
CA TYR A 497 6.86 -5.74 -24.33
C TYR A 497 5.53 -5.28 -24.92
N LEU A 498 4.47 -5.23 -24.10
CA LEU A 498 3.13 -4.81 -24.54
C LEU A 498 3.09 -3.34 -24.99
N PHE A 499 3.93 -2.48 -24.39
CA PHE A 499 4.09 -1.09 -24.84
C PHE A 499 4.70 -1.00 -26.24
N GLU A 500 5.70 -1.83 -26.52
CA GLU A 500 6.43 -1.85 -27.80
C GLU A 500 5.64 -2.57 -28.90
N HIS A 501 4.70 -3.46 -28.53
CA HIS A 501 3.93 -4.32 -29.43
C HIS A 501 2.41 -4.16 -29.18
N PRO A 502 1.83 -2.97 -29.41
CA PRO A 502 0.41 -2.74 -29.18
C PRO A 502 -0.45 -3.65 -30.07
N GLY A 503 -1.51 -4.23 -29.51
CA GLY A 503 -2.38 -5.21 -30.18
C GLY A 503 -1.87 -6.66 -30.14
N GLU A 504 -0.68 -6.89 -29.59
CA GLU A 504 -0.14 -8.23 -29.34
C GLU A 504 -0.26 -8.63 -27.87
N THR A 505 -0.24 -9.93 -27.61
CA THR A 505 -0.21 -10.51 -26.25
C THR A 505 1.17 -11.04 -25.93
N LEU A 506 1.47 -11.29 -24.66
CA LEU A 506 2.77 -11.85 -24.28
C LEU A 506 3.03 -13.20 -24.98
N PRO A 507 4.22 -13.43 -25.55
CA PRO A 507 4.54 -14.65 -26.29
C PRO A 507 4.58 -15.86 -25.36
N HIS A 508 3.87 -16.94 -25.70
CA HIS A 508 3.84 -18.20 -24.94
C HIS A 508 5.25 -18.64 -24.53
N GLY A 509 5.55 -18.56 -23.23
CA GLY A 509 6.77 -19.10 -22.64
C GLY A 509 6.77 -20.61 -22.89
N PRO A 510 7.95 -21.25 -23.03
CA PRO A 510 8.00 -22.68 -23.27
C PRO A 510 7.29 -23.42 -22.14
N ASN A 511 6.30 -24.25 -22.50
CA ASN A 511 5.54 -25.14 -21.62
C ASN A 511 6.44 -26.12 -20.87
#